data_AF-A0A850IDF9-F1
#
_entry.id   AF-A0A850IDF9-F1
#
_cell.length_a   1.000
_cell.length_b   1.000
_cell.length_c   1.000
_cell.angle_alpha   90.00
_cell.angle_beta   90.00
_cell.angle_gamma   90.00
#
_symmetry.space_group_name_H-M   'P 1'
#
loop_
_entity.id
_entity.type
_entity.pdbx_description
1 polymer ?
#
loop_
_entity_poly.entity_id
_entity_poly.type
_entity_poly.pdbx_seq_one_letter_code
_entity_poly.pdbx_strand_id
1 'polypeptide(L)'
;MQVKTNYAASQIGFRGDADLLLCLKIDLNGDWTELYYGDFKLVKQVARYSARDNKSMVAVTVLTRIRRAGYKLPDGLLIAPTDVSIGAVEPL
;
A
#
# COMPACT_ATOMS: atom_id res chain seq x y z
N MET A 1 -5.89 -8.56 5.17
CA MET A 1 -5.11 -7.36 4.77
C MET A 1 -3.62 -7.58 5.04
N GLN A 2 -2.72 -7.14 4.14
CA GLN A 2 -1.28 -7.05 4.39
C GLN A 2 -0.79 -5.60 4.35
N VAL A 3 0.11 -5.26 5.27
CA VAL A 3 0.76 -3.95 5.34
C VAL A 3 2.27 -4.12 5.12
N LYS A 4 2.84 -3.27 4.27
CA LYS A 4 4.27 -3.25 3.96
C LYS A 4 4.79 -1.82 4.04
N THR A 5 5.95 -1.67 4.67
CA THR A 5 6.70 -0.42 4.67
C THR A 5 7.95 -0.60 3.84
N ASN A 6 8.28 0.43 3.07
CA ASN A 6 9.42 0.44 2.19
C ASN A 6 10.23 1.70 2.45
N TYR A 7 11.46 1.53 2.91
CA TYR A 7 12.38 2.65 3.04
C TYR A 7 13.04 2.97 1.69
N ALA A 8 13.86 2.03 1.20
CA ALA A 8 14.67 2.22 -0.02
C ALA A 8 14.68 1.00 -0.96
N ALA A 9 13.92 -0.06 -0.67
CA ALA A 9 13.92 -1.24 -1.53
C ALA A 9 13.18 -0.97 -2.85
N SER A 10 13.71 -1.53 -3.93
CA SER A 10 13.07 -1.44 -5.26
C SER A 10 11.95 -2.47 -5.45
N GLN A 11 11.79 -3.40 -4.51
CA GLN A 11 10.80 -4.48 -4.57
C GLN A 11 10.18 -4.74 -3.21
N ILE A 12 8.94 -5.19 -3.21
CA ILE A 12 8.16 -5.56 -2.03
C ILE A 12 7.96 -7.06 -2.03
N GLY A 13 8.37 -7.70 -0.93
CA GLY A 13 8.20 -9.13 -0.69
C GLY A 13 6.96 -9.44 0.14
N PHE A 14 6.19 -10.44 -0.27
CA PHE A 14 5.03 -10.92 0.49
C PHE A 14 4.84 -12.44 0.36
N ARG A 15 4.05 -13.00 1.27
CA ARG A 15 3.70 -14.42 1.33
C ARG A 15 2.21 -14.57 1.62
N GLY A 16 1.64 -15.70 1.23
CA GLY A 16 0.23 -16.03 1.48
C GLY A 16 -0.75 -15.26 0.61
N ASP A 17 -1.95 -15.10 1.15
CA ASP A 17 -3.10 -14.45 0.52
C ASP A 17 -3.66 -13.35 1.44
N ALA A 18 -4.30 -12.36 0.82
CA ALA A 18 -5.01 -11.28 1.48
C ALA A 18 -6.03 -10.69 0.50
N ASP A 19 -6.97 -9.91 1.01
CA ASP A 19 -7.91 -9.14 0.17
C ASP A 19 -7.29 -7.81 -0.28
N LEU A 20 -6.56 -7.15 0.63
CA LEU A 20 -5.97 -5.83 0.39
C LEU A 20 -4.49 -5.79 0.74
N LEU A 21 -3.75 -4.98 -0.02
CA LEU A 21 -2.37 -4.57 0.25
C LEU A 21 -2.31 -3.07 0.49
N LEU A 22 -1.70 -2.67 1.62
CA LEU A 22 -1.21 -1.33 1.84
C LEU A 22 0.32 -1.34 1.79
N CYS A 23 0.91 -0.50 0.94
CA CYS A 23 2.34 -0.33 0.84
C CYS A 23 2.70 1.15 0.97
N LEU A 24 3.48 1.49 2.01
CA LEU A 24 3.92 2.85 2.30
C LEU A 24 5.42 2.98 2.05
N LYS A 25 5.83 4.08 1.43
CA LYS A 25 7.21 4.55 1.47
C LYS A 25 7.38 5.38 2.73
N ILE A 26 8.39 5.07 3.54
CA ILE A 26 8.74 5.83 4.75
C ILE A 26 10.10 6.49 4.49
N ASP A 27 10.27 7.74 4.90
CA ASP A 27 11.57 8.42 4.84
C ASP A 27 12.22 8.57 6.24
N LEU A 28 13.39 9.22 6.29
CA LEU A 28 14.10 9.45 7.57
C LEU A 28 13.50 10.56 8.42
N ASN A 29 12.66 11.42 7.85
CA ASN A 29 11.99 12.52 8.55
C ASN A 29 10.72 12.04 9.24
N GLY A 30 10.32 10.78 9.02
CA GLY A 30 9.06 10.23 9.50
C GLY A 30 7.89 10.54 8.57
N ASP A 31 8.14 11.19 7.43
CA ASP A 31 7.14 11.39 6.41
C ASP A 31 6.89 10.07 5.67
N TRP A 32 5.67 9.93 5.17
CA TRP A 32 5.28 8.75 4.43
C TRP A 32 4.52 9.10 3.15
N THR A 33 4.65 8.24 2.16
CA THR A 33 3.93 8.34 0.90
C THR A 33 3.32 6.99 0.56
N GLU A 34 2.07 6.97 0.17
CA GLU A 34 1.43 5.75 -0.33
C GLU A 34 2.05 5.30 -1.67
N LEU A 35 2.63 4.10 -1.70
CA LEU A 35 3.06 3.45 -2.94
C LEU A 35 1.90 2.73 -3.62
N TYR A 36 1.07 2.06 -2.82
CA TYR A 36 -0.10 1.32 -3.28
C TYR A 36 -1.07 1.07 -2.13
N TYR A 37 -2.36 1.24 -2.40
CA TYR A 37 -3.44 0.71 -1.59
C TYR A 37 -4.50 0.11 -2.52
N GLY A 38 -4.82 -1.17 -2.34
CA GLY A 38 -5.81 -1.83 -3.19
C GLY A 38 -5.81 -3.36 -3.15
N ASP A 39 -6.42 -3.97 -4.17
CA ASP A 39 -6.58 -5.43 -4.29
C ASP A 39 -5.23 -6.13 -4.25
N PHE A 40 -5.09 -7.06 -3.32
CA PHE A 40 -3.90 -7.88 -3.21
C PHE A 40 -3.83 -8.94 -4.32
N LYS A 41 -4.96 -9.45 -4.83
CA LYS A 41 -5.00 -10.45 -5.88
C LYS A 41 -4.36 -9.94 -7.17
N LEU A 42 -4.66 -8.69 -7.55
CA LEU A 42 -4.02 -8.01 -8.68
C LEU A 42 -2.50 -7.93 -8.51
N VAL A 43 -2.03 -7.56 -7.31
CA VAL A 43 -0.59 -7.50 -7.00
C VAL A 43 0.04 -8.89 -7.05
N LYS A 44 -0.64 -9.91 -6.54
CA LYS A 44 -0.16 -11.30 -6.56
C LYS A 44 -0.03 -11.85 -7.99
N GLN A 45 -0.92 -11.48 -8.89
CA GLN A 45 -0.86 -11.89 -10.31
C GLN A 45 0.34 -11.33 -11.07
N VAL A 46 0.76 -10.10 -10.75
CA VAL A 46 1.91 -9.45 -11.41
C VAL A 46 3.24 -9.70 -10.70
N ALA A 47 3.21 -10.34 -9.53
CA ALA A 47 4.40 -10.62 -8.75
C ALA A 47 5.16 -11.83 -9.28
N ARG A 48 6.48 -11.81 -9.14
CA ARG A 48 7.37 -12.93 -9.45
C ARG A 48 7.68 -13.71 -8.19
N TYR A 49 7.64 -15.03 -8.25
CA TYR A 49 8.15 -15.86 -7.15
C TYR A 49 9.69 -15.87 -7.13
N SER A 50 10.28 -15.55 -5.97
CA SER A 50 11.72 -15.70 -5.69
C SER A 50 11.94 -17.03 -4.96
N ALA A 51 12.54 -18.01 -5.65
CA ALA A 51 12.94 -19.27 -5.04
C ALA A 51 14.04 -19.07 -3.98
N ARG A 52 14.94 -18.11 -4.20
CA ARG A 52 16.00 -17.75 -3.24
C ARG A 52 15.43 -17.30 -1.89
N ASP A 53 14.38 -16.47 -1.93
CA ASP A 53 13.78 -15.89 -0.73
C ASP A 53 12.52 -16.63 -0.26
N ASN A 54 12.09 -17.64 -0.99
CA ASN A 54 10.81 -18.34 -0.82
C ASN A 54 9.64 -17.35 -0.58
N LYS A 55 9.50 -16.34 -1.45
CA LYS A 55 8.45 -15.31 -1.36
C LYS A 55 8.13 -14.70 -2.72
N SER A 56 6.93 -14.16 -2.85
CA SER A 56 6.55 -13.36 -4.02
C SER A 56 7.12 -11.97 -3.91
N MET A 57 7.62 -11.45 -5.02
CA MET A 57 8.29 -10.16 -5.15
C MET A 57 7.59 -9.34 -6.22
N VAL A 58 7.25 -8.09 -5.92
CA VAL A 58 6.73 -7.13 -6.89
C VAL A 58 7.60 -5.88 -6.90
N ALA A 59 7.93 -5.38 -8.08
CA ALA A 59 8.69 -4.14 -8.19
C ALA A 59 7.83 -2.93 -7.78
N VAL A 60 8.43 -1.95 -7.11
CA VAL A 60 7.73 -0.73 -6.68
C VAL A 60 7.16 0.03 -7.89
N THR A 61 7.88 0.06 -9.01
CA THR A 61 7.44 0.68 -10.26
C THR A 61 6.15 0.05 -10.81
N VAL A 62 6.00 -1.27 -10.68
CA VAL A 62 4.78 -1.99 -11.07
C VAL A 62 3.62 -1.60 -10.16
N LEU A 63 3.83 -1.56 -8.85
CA LEU A 63 2.81 -1.11 -7.88
C LEU A 63 2.32 0.31 -8.19
N THR A 64 3.24 1.25 -8.43
CA THR A 64 2.88 2.63 -8.78
C THR A 64 2.14 2.71 -10.12
N ARG A 65 2.48 1.85 -11.08
CA ARG A 65 1.78 1.79 -12.38
C ARG A 65 0.35 1.28 -12.22
N ILE A 66 0.13 0.25 -11.39
CA ILE A 66 -1.22 -0.25 -11.07
C ILE A 66 -2.03 0.82 -10.35
N ARG A 67 -1.44 1.50 -9.36
CA ARG A 67 -2.08 2.63 -8.67
C ARG A 67 -2.55 3.70 -9.66
N ARG A 68 -1.67 4.12 -10.58
CA ARG A 68 -1.98 5.13 -11.61
C ARG A 68 -3.03 4.68 -12.62
N ALA A 69 -3.13 3.38 -12.88
CA ALA A 69 -4.17 2.81 -13.75
C ALA A 69 -5.57 2.89 -13.13
N GLY A 70 -5.70 3.40 -11.90
CA GLY A 70 -6.99 3.74 -11.29
C GLY A 70 -7.65 2.55 -10.62
N TYR A 71 -6.91 1.79 -9.81
CA TYR A 71 -7.54 0.81 -8.95
C TYR A 71 -8.56 1.52 -8.03
N LYS A 72 -9.85 1.17 -8.20
CA LYS A 72 -10.94 1.64 -7.36
C LYS A 72 -11.06 0.70 -6.17
N LEU A 73 -11.19 1.27 -4.97
CA LEU A 73 -11.55 0.49 -3.79
C LEU A 73 -12.88 -0.24 -4.06
N PRO A 74 -13.03 -1.49 -3.62
CA PRO A 74 -14.29 -2.19 -3.79
C PRO A 74 -15.39 -1.43 -3.03
N ASP A 75 -16.54 -1.25 -3.69
CA ASP A 75 -17.72 -0.60 -3.11
C ASP A 75 -18.13 -1.36 -1.83
N GLY A 76 -17.75 -0.82 -0.68
CA GLY A 76 -17.94 -1.49 0.62
C GLY A 76 -16.92 -1.12 1.70
N LEU A 77 -15.75 -0.58 1.35
CA LEU A 77 -14.95 0.18 2.31
C LEU A 77 -15.50 1.60 2.40
N LEU A 78 -16.44 1.80 3.31
CA LEU A 78 -16.95 3.11 3.67
C LEU A 78 -15.76 4.02 4.06
N ILE A 79 -15.37 4.91 3.15
CA ILE A 79 -14.79 6.17 3.56
C ILE A 79 -15.95 6.87 4.25
N ALA A 80 -15.98 6.83 5.58
CA ALA A 80 -16.84 7.75 6.31
C ALA A 80 -16.52 9.14 5.76
N PRO A 81 -17.52 9.90 5.27
CA PRO A 81 -17.27 11.23 4.74
C PRO A 81 -16.49 12.03 5.79
N THR A 82 -15.44 12.69 5.32
CA THR A 82 -14.55 13.55 6.09
C THR A 82 -15.35 14.68 6.77
N ASP A 83 -15.86 14.40 7.96
CA ASP A 83 -16.14 15.37 9.01
C ASP A 83 -15.22 15.06 10.18
N VAL A 84 -13.91 15.23 9.97
CA VAL A 84 -12.97 15.39 11.08
C VAL A 84 -12.74 16.88 11.23
N SER A 85 -13.62 17.51 12.00
CA SER A 85 -13.35 18.80 12.63
C SER A 85 -12.15 18.61 13.55
N ILE A 86 -10.95 18.89 13.03
CA ILE A 86 -9.74 19.01 13.84
C ILE A 86 -9.97 20.19 14.79
N GLY A 87 -9.90 19.89 16.08
CA GLY A 87 -10.41 20.72 17.17
C GLY A 87 -9.96 22.18 17.12
N ALA A 88 -10.88 23.05 17.55
CA ALA A 88 -10.59 24.41 17.93
C ALA A 88 -9.47 24.40 18.99
N VAL A 89 -8.39 25.12 18.71
CA VAL A 89 -7.36 25.44 19.69
C VAL A 89 -7.90 26.64 20.47
N GLU A 90 -8.30 26.45 21.72
CA GLU A 90 -8.60 27.59 22.60
C GLU A 90 -7.29 28.28 23.02
N PRO A 91 -7.18 29.61 22.90
CA PRO A 91 -6.05 30.34 23.46
C PRO A 91 -6.20 30.47 24.98
N LEU A 92 -5.06 30.32 25.67
CA LEU A 92 -4.86 30.49 27.13
C LEU A 92 -5.26 31.87 27.64
#